data_AF-A0A7C4F6A5-F1
#
_entry.id   AF-A0A7C4F6A5-F1
#
_cell.length_a   1.000
_cell.length_b   1.000
_cell.length_c   1.000
_cell.angle_alpha   90.00
_cell.angle_beta   90.00
_cell.angle_gamma   90.00
#
_symmetry.space_group_name_H-M   'P 1'
#
loop_
_entity.id
_entity.type
_entity.pdbx_description
1 polymer ?
#
loop_
_entity_poly.entity_id
_entity_poly.type
_entity_poly.pdbx_seq_one_letter_code
_entity_poly.pdbx_strand_id
1 'polypeptide(L)'
;MLMPKRVKHRREHRGRMKGRDYRGNTVSYGEYGLVAIEPAWITSNQIEAARIAMTRYIKRGGHVWIKIFPHKPVTEKPAETRMGSGKGSPEYWVAVVRPGRVMFEIAGVTEEIAKEALRLASYKLPIKCKIIRNEKFDAEAFSKMTFHEKAETAAPEEAEETGGEQNESQ
;
A
#
# COMPACT_ATOMS: atom_id res chain seq x y z
N MET A 1 7.17 0.57 6.80
CA MET A 1 6.99 1.42 5.59
C MET A 1 7.04 0.55 4.35
N LEU A 2 6.14 0.77 3.39
CA LEU A 2 6.13 0.06 2.12
C LEU A 2 7.28 0.54 1.23
N MET A 3 8.16 -0.39 0.83
CA MET A 3 9.22 -0.13 -0.15
C MET A 3 9.44 -1.37 -1.02
N PRO A 4 9.96 -1.23 -2.25
CA PRO A 4 10.32 -2.37 -3.08
C PRO A 4 11.51 -3.14 -2.48
N LYS A 5 11.43 -4.47 -2.46
CA LYS A 5 12.52 -5.34 -1.97
C LYS A 5 13.79 -5.21 -2.83
N ARG A 6 13.64 -5.04 -4.14
CA ARG A 6 14.75 -4.91 -5.10
C ARG A 6 14.38 -3.92 -6.19
N VAL A 7 15.31 -3.04 -6.55
CA VAL A 7 15.18 -2.12 -7.69
C VAL A 7 16.39 -2.21 -8.59
N LYS A 8 16.18 -2.03 -9.91
CA LYS A 8 17.26 -1.99 -10.90
C LYS A 8 18.10 -0.71 -10.76
N HIS A 9 17.45 0.42 -10.52
CA HIS A 9 18.09 1.72 -10.39
C HIS A 9 17.71 2.37 -9.05
N ARG A 10 18.71 2.80 -8.29
CA ARG A 10 18.49 3.45 -6.98
C ARG A 10 18.05 4.91 -7.10
N ARG A 11 18.42 5.60 -8.19
CA ARG A 11 18.15 7.04 -8.39
C ARG A 11 17.46 7.25 -9.74
N GLU A 12 16.20 7.70 -9.73
CA GLU A 12 15.41 7.90 -10.96
C GLU A 12 14.98 9.34 -11.18
N HIS A 13 14.84 9.77 -12.44
CA HIS A 13 14.35 11.12 -12.75
C HIS A 13 12.91 11.32 -12.27
N ARG A 14 12.61 12.53 -11.77
CA ARG A 14 11.29 12.89 -11.23
C ARG A 14 10.16 12.78 -12.27
N GLY A 15 10.44 13.04 -13.55
CA GLY A 15 9.45 12.89 -14.62
C GLY A 15 8.27 13.87 -14.48
N ARG A 16 7.19 13.63 -15.24
CA ARG A 16 5.97 14.46 -15.24
C ARG A 16 4.73 13.61 -14.92
N MET A 17 3.73 14.19 -14.25
CA MET A 17 2.48 13.52 -13.87
C MET A 17 1.31 13.79 -14.83
N LYS A 18 1.58 14.24 -16.05
CA LYS A 18 0.52 14.56 -17.02
C LYS A 18 -0.26 13.30 -17.44
N GLY A 19 -1.52 13.51 -17.84
CA GLY A 19 -2.41 12.49 -18.41
C GLY A 19 -3.41 11.90 -17.42
N ARG A 20 -4.22 10.96 -17.93
CA ARG A 20 -5.17 10.12 -17.17
C ARG A 20 -4.66 8.68 -17.10
N ASP A 21 -5.06 7.94 -16.07
CA ASP A 21 -4.79 6.51 -16.03
C ASP A 21 -5.84 5.73 -16.83
N TYR A 22 -5.37 4.81 -17.68
CA TYR A 22 -6.20 3.88 -18.44
C TYR A 22 -6.25 2.49 -17.83
N ARG A 23 -5.39 2.21 -16.83
CA ARG A 23 -5.27 0.93 -16.14
C ARG A 23 -5.50 1.15 -14.64
N GLY A 24 -6.12 0.18 -13.97
CA GLY A 24 -6.42 0.26 -12.54
C GLY A 24 -7.48 1.33 -12.22
N ASN A 25 -8.35 1.66 -13.17
CA ASN A 25 -9.46 2.58 -13.02
C ASN A 25 -10.77 1.89 -12.61
N THR A 26 -10.78 0.56 -12.52
CA THR A 26 -11.91 -0.25 -12.09
C THR A 26 -11.65 -0.84 -10.70
N VAL A 27 -12.73 -0.96 -9.92
CA VAL A 27 -12.75 -1.74 -8.68
C VAL A 27 -12.75 -3.21 -9.08
N SER A 28 -11.79 -3.98 -8.56
CA SER A 28 -11.58 -5.37 -9.02
C SER A 28 -11.92 -6.40 -7.95
N TYR A 29 -11.61 -6.11 -6.69
CA TYR A 29 -11.70 -7.02 -5.57
C TYR A 29 -12.79 -6.60 -4.58
N GLY A 30 -12.95 -5.29 -4.36
CA GLY A 30 -13.92 -4.74 -3.43
C GLY A 30 -15.30 -4.45 -4.02
N GLU A 31 -16.23 -4.07 -3.14
CA GLU A 31 -17.54 -3.51 -3.50
C GLU A 31 -17.44 -1.99 -3.66
N TYR A 32 -16.63 -1.32 -2.84
CA TYR A 32 -16.44 0.13 -2.87
C TYR A 32 -14.98 0.48 -3.16
N GLY A 33 -14.75 1.62 -3.81
CA GLY A 33 -13.41 2.08 -4.16
C GLY A 33 -13.21 3.59 -3.98
N LEU A 34 -11.97 3.99 -3.67
CA LEU A 34 -11.53 5.39 -3.62
C LEU A 34 -10.71 5.74 -4.85
N VAL A 35 -11.23 6.66 -5.67
CA VAL A 35 -10.65 7.08 -6.95
C VAL A 35 -10.03 8.46 -6.84
N ALA A 36 -8.82 8.63 -7.40
CA ALA A 36 -8.18 9.93 -7.51
C ALA A 36 -8.84 10.78 -8.63
N ILE A 37 -9.17 12.03 -8.32
CA ILE A 37 -9.66 13.01 -9.31
C ILE A 37 -8.50 13.86 -9.85
N GLU A 38 -7.47 14.06 -9.05
CA GLU A 38 -6.31 14.91 -9.34
C GLU A 38 -5.01 14.08 -9.37
N PRO A 39 -3.98 14.49 -10.15
CA PRO A 39 -2.69 13.83 -10.16
C PRO A 39 -1.87 14.19 -8.92
N ALA A 40 -1.21 13.20 -8.30
CA ALA A 40 -0.22 13.45 -7.25
C ALA A 40 0.77 12.30 -7.05
N TRP A 41 1.83 12.59 -6.32
CA TRP A 41 2.67 11.58 -5.69
C TRP A 41 2.16 11.29 -4.30
N ILE A 42 1.82 10.04 -4.06
CA ILE A 42 1.38 9.57 -2.75
C ILE A 42 2.53 8.83 -2.09
N THR A 43 2.96 9.28 -0.92
CA THR A 43 4.07 8.68 -0.19
C THR A 43 3.65 7.37 0.50
N SER A 44 4.62 6.50 0.81
CA SER A 44 4.38 5.29 1.59
C SER A 44 3.65 5.57 2.92
N ASN A 45 3.97 6.70 3.56
CA ASN A 45 3.39 7.09 4.84
C ASN A 45 1.93 7.51 4.70
N GLN A 46 1.58 8.21 3.62
CA GLN A 46 0.20 8.60 3.33
C GLN A 46 -0.67 7.38 3.01
N ILE A 47 -0.12 6.42 2.25
CA ILE A 47 -0.81 5.14 1.97
C ILE A 47 -1.10 4.41 3.28
N GLU A 48 -0.11 4.34 4.17
CA GLU A 48 -0.26 3.66 5.45
C GLU A 48 -1.21 4.40 6.40
N ALA A 49 -1.15 5.74 6.45
CA ALA A 49 -2.07 6.55 7.23
C ALA A 49 -3.53 6.38 6.76
N ALA A 50 -3.75 6.35 5.45
CA ALA A 50 -5.06 6.08 4.87
C ALA A 50 -5.54 4.67 5.20
N ARG A 51 -4.67 3.65 5.10
CA ARG A 51 -4.96 2.26 5.50
C ARG A 51 -5.41 2.19 6.96
N ILE A 52 -4.61 2.75 7.86
CA ILE A 52 -4.90 2.76 9.30
C ILE A 52 -6.23 3.45 9.60
N ALA A 53 -6.51 4.59 8.94
CA ALA A 53 -7.77 5.30 9.12
C ALA A 53 -8.98 4.44 8.73
N MET A 54 -8.92 3.75 7.58
CA MET A 54 -9.99 2.84 7.14
C MET A 54 -10.16 1.66 8.10
N THR A 55 -9.06 0.95 8.42
CA THR A 55 -9.14 -0.25 9.26
C THR A 55 -9.59 0.06 10.67
N ARG A 56 -9.26 1.23 11.22
CA ARG A 56 -9.75 1.66 12.54
C ARG A 56 -11.26 1.89 12.56
N TYR A 57 -11.80 2.47 11.49
CA TYR A 57 -13.24 2.75 11.40
C TYR A 57 -14.05 1.46 11.20
N ILE A 58 -13.55 0.58 10.33
CA ILE A 58 -14.17 -0.71 10.01
C ILE A 58 -14.01 -1.74 11.15
N LYS A 59 -13.01 -1.56 12.02
CA LYS A 59 -12.66 -2.46 13.14
C LYS A 59 -12.18 -3.83 12.61
N ARG A 60 -12.82 -4.92 13.04
CA ARG A 60 -12.53 -6.31 12.60
C ARG A 60 -13.41 -6.77 11.44
N GLY A 61 -14.31 -5.92 10.94
CA GLY A 61 -15.20 -6.28 9.82
C GLY A 61 -14.50 -6.15 8.47
N GLY A 62 -14.96 -6.88 7.47
CA GLY A 62 -14.59 -6.64 6.07
C GLY A 62 -13.11 -6.74 5.70
N HIS A 63 -12.83 -6.40 4.45
CA HIS A 63 -11.52 -6.51 3.83
C HIS A 63 -11.16 -5.20 3.13
N VAL A 64 -9.88 -4.81 3.22
CA VAL A 64 -9.34 -3.60 2.61
C VAL A 64 -8.20 -3.98 1.67
N TRP A 65 -8.28 -3.53 0.42
CA TRP A 65 -7.19 -3.70 -0.55
C TRP A 65 -6.54 -2.36 -0.85
N ILE A 66 -5.21 -2.40 -0.97
CA ILE A 66 -4.41 -1.27 -1.42
C ILE A 66 -4.02 -1.53 -2.87
N LYS A 67 -4.51 -0.71 -3.80
CA LYS A 67 -4.30 -0.86 -5.25
C LYS A 67 -3.06 -0.14 -5.76
N ILE A 68 -2.48 0.75 -4.95
CA ILE A 68 -1.29 1.52 -5.29
C ILE A 68 -0.09 1.06 -4.47
N PHE A 69 1.08 1.01 -5.10
CA PHE A 69 2.32 0.64 -4.45
C PHE A 69 3.40 1.71 -4.70
N PRO A 70 4.14 2.15 -3.66
CA PRO A 70 5.18 3.14 -3.81
C PRO A 70 6.44 2.53 -4.42
N HIS A 71 6.52 2.58 -5.74
CA HIS A 71 7.58 1.96 -6.54
C HIS A 71 8.66 2.93 -7.00
N LYS A 72 8.42 4.25 -6.89
CA LYS A 72 9.32 5.27 -7.41
C LYS A 72 10.17 5.88 -6.29
N PRO A 73 11.52 5.82 -6.37
CA PRO A 73 12.38 6.43 -5.37
C PRO A 73 12.46 7.95 -5.60
N VAL A 74 12.35 8.72 -4.52
CA VAL A 74 12.57 10.18 -4.52
C VAL A 74 13.84 10.49 -3.75
N THR A 75 14.71 11.27 -4.37
CA THR A 75 15.95 11.73 -3.76
C THR A 75 15.82 13.17 -3.29
N GLU A 76 16.51 13.46 -2.20
CA GLU A 76 16.59 14.79 -1.59
C GLU A 76 18.05 15.12 -1.28
N LYS A 77 18.40 16.42 -1.31
CA LYS A 77 19.69 16.90 -0.83
C LYS A 77 19.46 17.55 0.53
N PRO A 78 20.41 17.44 1.47
CA PRO A 78 20.32 18.16 2.72
C PRO A 78 20.18 19.66 2.47
N ALA A 79 19.32 20.31 3.25
CA ALA A 79 19.03 21.74 3.11
C ALA A 79 20.29 22.63 3.29
N GLU A 80 21.29 22.12 4.00
CA GLU A 80 22.55 22.80 4.29
C GLU A 80 23.52 22.82 3.09
N THR A 81 23.25 22.03 2.05
CA THR A 81 24.17 21.89 0.90
C THR A 81 23.80 22.83 -0.25
N ARG A 82 24.81 23.39 -0.92
CA ARG A 82 24.61 24.21 -2.14
C ARG A 82 24.22 23.35 -3.34
N MET A 83 23.68 24.00 -4.37
CA MET A 83 23.42 23.38 -5.68
C MET A 83 24.72 22.87 -6.31
N GLY A 84 24.64 21.82 -7.14
CA GLY A 84 25.82 21.12 -7.71
C GLY A 84 26.08 19.73 -7.09
N SER A 85 27.22 19.10 -7.39
CA SER A 85 27.64 17.81 -6.80
C SER A 85 26.72 16.59 -7.06
N GLY A 86 25.92 16.64 -8.13
CA GLY A 86 25.08 15.52 -8.54
C GLY A 86 23.77 15.39 -7.76
N LYS A 87 23.29 14.16 -7.55
CA LYS A 87 21.98 13.84 -6.97
C LYS A 87 22.13 13.21 -5.58
N GLY A 88 21.24 13.55 -4.65
CA GLY A 88 21.29 13.07 -3.26
C GLY A 88 20.90 11.61 -3.07
N SER A 89 20.81 11.19 -1.81
CA SER A 89 20.31 9.87 -1.39
C SER A 89 18.82 9.72 -1.69
N PRO A 90 18.33 8.52 -2.04
CA PRO A 90 16.90 8.20 -2.00
C PRO A 90 16.41 8.24 -0.56
N GLU A 91 15.41 9.07 -0.27
CA GLU A 91 14.85 9.22 1.07
C GLU A 91 13.54 8.46 1.24
N TYR A 92 12.63 8.60 0.28
CA TYR A 92 11.31 7.99 0.36
C TYR A 92 10.81 7.48 -0.98
N TRP A 93 9.79 6.64 -0.90
CA TRP A 93 9.15 6.03 -2.06
C TRP A 93 7.76 6.62 -2.27
N VAL A 94 7.43 6.85 -3.53
CA VAL A 94 6.13 7.40 -3.94
C VAL A 94 5.43 6.49 -4.93
N ALA A 95 4.11 6.48 -4.84
CA ALA A 95 3.24 5.98 -5.89
C ALA A 95 2.82 7.18 -6.76
N VAL A 96 3.05 7.07 -8.07
CA VAL A 96 2.55 8.05 -9.03
C VAL A 96 1.09 7.74 -9.32
N VAL A 97 0.21 8.65 -8.94
CA VAL A 97 -1.25 8.53 -9.12
C VAL A 97 -1.71 9.57 -10.12
N ARG A 98 -2.50 9.15 -11.11
CA ARG A 98 -3.16 10.05 -12.07
C ARG A 98 -4.68 10.01 -11.88
N PRO A 99 -5.40 11.01 -12.41
CA PRO A 99 -6.85 11.01 -12.42
C PRO A 99 -7.44 9.71 -12.98
N GLY A 100 -8.47 9.20 -12.31
CA GLY A 100 -9.16 7.95 -12.64
C GLY A 100 -8.60 6.70 -11.97
N ARG A 101 -7.47 6.78 -11.26
CA ARG A 101 -6.88 5.63 -10.56
C ARG A 101 -7.68 5.26 -9.31
N VAL A 102 -8.06 3.98 -9.17
CA VAL A 102 -8.54 3.41 -7.91
C VAL A 102 -7.34 3.14 -7.00
N MET A 103 -7.36 3.70 -5.80
CA MET A 103 -6.26 3.62 -4.82
C MET A 103 -6.52 2.60 -3.72
N PHE A 104 -7.76 2.53 -3.25
CA PHE A 104 -8.18 1.62 -2.19
C PHE A 104 -9.52 0.99 -2.53
N GLU A 105 -9.74 -0.23 -2.07
CA GLU A 105 -11.00 -0.95 -2.20
C GLU A 105 -11.43 -1.54 -0.86
N ILE A 106 -12.73 -1.65 -0.63
CA ILE A 106 -13.33 -2.22 0.59
C ILE A 106 -14.48 -3.15 0.20
N ALA A 107 -14.63 -4.27 0.92
CA ALA A 107 -15.79 -5.16 0.85
C ALA A 107 -16.11 -5.78 2.22
N GLY A 108 -17.28 -6.40 2.34
CA GLY A 108 -17.73 -7.09 3.56
C GLY A 108 -18.18 -6.15 4.68
N VAL A 109 -18.66 -4.96 4.32
CA VAL A 109 -19.20 -3.94 5.23
C VAL A 109 -20.44 -3.29 4.61
N THR A 110 -21.25 -2.65 5.44
CA THR A 110 -22.41 -1.88 4.96
C THR A 110 -21.95 -0.63 4.18
N GLU A 111 -22.82 -0.15 3.29
CA GLU A 111 -22.53 1.02 2.45
C GLU A 111 -22.16 2.28 3.27
N GLU A 112 -22.88 2.50 4.37
CA GLU A 112 -22.64 3.63 5.29
C GLU A 112 -21.22 3.55 5.89
N ILE A 113 -20.83 2.36 6.35
CA ILE A 113 -19.51 2.14 6.93
C ILE A 113 -18.43 2.31 5.87
N ALA A 114 -18.63 1.77 4.67
CA ALA A 114 -17.68 1.93 3.57
C ALA A 114 -17.48 3.41 3.19
N LYS A 115 -18.57 4.17 3.04
CA LYS A 115 -18.50 5.59 2.68
C LYS A 115 -17.73 6.41 3.71
N GLU A 116 -18.01 6.22 4.99
CA GLU A 116 -17.31 6.97 6.03
C GLU A 116 -15.85 6.53 6.18
N ALA A 117 -15.54 5.23 6.08
CA ALA A 117 -14.16 4.75 6.08
C ALA A 117 -13.34 5.38 4.93
N LEU A 118 -13.90 5.40 3.72
CA LEU A 118 -13.24 5.97 2.54
C LEU A 118 -13.14 7.50 2.61
N ARG A 119 -14.12 8.17 3.20
CA ARG A 119 -14.08 9.61 3.47
C ARG A 119 -12.94 9.94 4.43
N LEU A 120 -12.81 9.22 5.55
CA LEU A 120 -11.71 9.39 6.49
C LEU A 120 -10.34 9.13 5.86
N ALA A 121 -10.25 8.12 4.98
CA ALA A 121 -9.03 7.83 4.22
C ALA A 121 -8.65 8.99 3.29
N SER A 122 -9.64 9.60 2.62
CA SER A 122 -9.41 10.70 1.69
C SER A 122 -8.75 11.92 2.36
N TYR A 123 -9.07 12.20 3.63
CA TYR A 123 -8.44 13.27 4.40
C TYR A 123 -6.96 13.01 4.76
N LYS A 124 -6.46 11.78 4.57
CA LYS A 124 -5.04 11.44 4.73
C LYS A 124 -4.25 11.57 3.45
N LEU A 125 -4.92 11.81 2.32
CA LEU A 125 -4.30 11.93 1.01
C LEU A 125 -4.23 13.41 0.58
N PRO A 126 -3.18 13.83 -0.13
CA PRO A 126 -3.01 15.20 -0.59
C PRO A 126 -3.81 15.51 -1.87
N ILE A 127 -4.90 14.80 -2.16
CA ILE A 127 -5.66 14.91 -3.42
C ILE A 127 -7.16 14.77 -3.21
N LYS A 128 -7.93 15.42 -4.10
CA LYS A 128 -9.36 15.17 -4.19
C LYS A 128 -9.64 13.75 -4.68
N CYS A 129 -10.56 13.10 -3.98
CA CYS A 129 -10.96 11.73 -4.26
C CYS A 129 -12.47 11.62 -4.46
N LYS A 130 -12.90 10.62 -5.24
CA LYS A 130 -14.30 10.23 -5.41
C LYS A 130 -14.49 8.81 -4.91
N ILE A 131 -15.59 8.56 -4.21
CA ILE A 131 -16.01 7.21 -3.83
C ILE A 131 -16.84 6.63 -4.97
N ILE A 132 -16.58 5.38 -5.34
CA ILE A 132 -17.33 4.65 -6.36
C ILE A 132 -17.79 3.30 -5.80
N ARG A 133 -18.91 2.80 -6.32
CA ARG A 133 -19.43 1.46 -6.06
C ARG A 133 -19.23 0.58 -7.30
N ASN A 134 -18.92 -0.69 -7.09
CA ASN A 134 -18.85 -1.69 -8.13
C ASN A 134 -20.22 -2.34 -8.29
N GLU A 135 -20.93 -2.00 -9.37
CA GLU A 135 -22.25 -2.57 -9.66
C GLU A 135 -22.20 -4.07 -9.99
N LYS A 136 -21.04 -4.58 -10.42
CA LYS A 136 -20.83 -5.98 -10.81
C LYS A 136 -20.23 -6.83 -9.69
N PHE A 137 -20.29 -6.36 -8.45
CA PHE A 137 -19.72 -7.10 -7.33
C PHE A 137 -20.60 -8.31 -6.97
N ASP A 138 -20.00 -9.50 -6.98
CA ASP A 138 -20.68 -10.75 -6.59
C ASP A 138 -20.50 -10.99 -5.08
N ALA A 139 -21.50 -10.57 -4.32
CA ALA A 139 -21.50 -10.69 -2.86
C ALA A 139 -21.55 -12.16 -2.40
N GLU A 140 -22.25 -13.04 -3.12
CA GLU A 140 -22.33 -14.45 -2.75
C GLU A 140 -21.00 -15.18 -2.94
N ALA A 141 -20.32 -14.93 -4.06
CA ALA A 141 -19.00 -15.47 -4.31
C ALA A 141 -18.00 -14.97 -3.26
N PHE A 142 -18.09 -13.70 -2.86
CA PHE A 142 -17.25 -13.14 -1.81
C PHE A 142 -17.48 -13.80 -0.45
N SER A 143 -18.73 -14.01 -0.03
CA SER A 143 -19.07 -14.67 1.24
C SER A 143 -18.66 -16.13 1.27
N LYS A 144 -18.62 -16.81 0.12
CA LYS A 144 -18.17 -18.21 -0.02
C LYS A 144 -16.64 -18.35 -0.03
N MET A 145 -15.88 -17.26 -0.20
CA MET A 145 -14.42 -17.29 -0.08
C MET A 145 -14.00 -17.45 1.39
N THR A 146 -13.43 -18.61 1.72
CA THR A 146 -12.72 -18.79 2.99
C THR A 146 -11.38 -18.05 2.95
N PHE A 147 -11.36 -16.84 3.50
CA PHE A 147 -10.12 -16.17 3.83
C PHE A 147 -9.46 -16.92 4.99
N HIS A 148 -8.54 -17.83 4.70
CA HIS A 148 -7.78 -18.51 5.76
C HIS A 148 -7.03 -17.47 6.59
N GLU A 149 -7.43 -17.37 7.85
CA GLU A 149 -6.78 -16.58 8.88
C GLU A 149 -5.40 -17.20 9.13
N LYS A 150 -4.33 -16.62 8.54
CA LYS A 150 -2.97 -16.97 9.00
C LYS A 150 -2.74 -16.28 10.34
N ALA A 151 -3.21 -16.92 11.40
CA ALA A 151 -2.68 -16.75 12.74
C ALA A 151 -1.44 -17.64 12.93
N GLU A 152 -0.46 -17.09 13.67
CA GLU A 152 0.71 -17.73 14.30
C GLU A 152 1.98 -18.03 13.48
N THR A 153 2.93 -17.10 13.67
CA THR A 153 4.33 -17.32 14.12
C THR A 153 4.83 -18.76 14.27
N ALA A 154 5.91 -19.09 13.55
CA ALA A 154 6.94 -19.99 14.05
C ALA A 154 8.26 -19.21 14.06
N ALA A 155 8.73 -18.84 15.25
CA ALA A 155 10.10 -18.45 15.47
C ALA A 155 11.01 -19.66 15.15
N PRO A 156 12.22 -19.47 14.60
CA PRO A 156 13.19 -20.55 14.60
C PRO A 156 13.61 -20.80 16.05
N GLU A 157 13.30 -21.99 16.58
CA GLU A 157 13.88 -22.50 17.81
C GLU A 157 15.41 -22.41 17.75
N GLU A 158 15.98 -21.93 18.84
CA GLU A 158 17.40 -21.98 19.14
C GLU A 158 17.84 -23.45 19.08
N ALA A 159 18.74 -23.77 18.15
CA ALA A 159 19.44 -25.05 18.19
C ALA A 159 20.43 -25.00 19.35
N GLU A 160 20.09 -25.68 20.44
CA GLU A 160 21.02 -26.05 21.50
C GLU A 160 22.23 -26.76 20.89
N GLU A 161 23.39 -26.12 20.91
CA GLU A 161 24.67 -26.83 20.84
C GLU A 161 24.85 -27.59 22.16
N THR A 162 24.28 -28.80 22.21
CA THR A 162 24.67 -29.79 23.21
C THR A 162 26.00 -30.40 22.79
N GLY A 163 27.04 -30.05 23.54
CA GLY A 163 28.31 -30.77 23.51
C GLY A 163 28.11 -32.23 23.92
N GLY A 164 28.78 -33.13 23.20
CA GLY A 164 28.82 -34.55 23.46
C GLY A 164 30.13 -35.14 22.95
N GLU A 165 30.99 -35.44 23.92
CA GLU A 165 32.28 -36.12 23.91
C GLU A 165 32.51 -37.25 22.88
N GLN A 166 33.78 -37.31 22.47
CA GLN A 166 34.67 -38.48 22.39
C GLN A 166 34.23 -39.69 21.53
N ASN A 167 35.04 -39.98 20.51
CA ASN A 167 35.54 -41.34 20.35
C ASN A 167 36.96 -41.35 19.77
N GLU A 168 37.85 -41.94 20.55
CA GLU A 168 39.14 -42.45 20.13
C GLU A 168 38.97 -43.48 19.00
N SER A 169 39.85 -43.48 18.01
CA SER A 169 40.68 -44.66 17.65
C SER A 169 41.27 -44.56 16.24
N GLN A 170 42.58 -44.82 16.22
CA GLN A 170 43.52 -45.09 15.11
C GLN A 170 44.16 -43.89 14.39
#